data_AF-A0A4R2CR13-F1
#
_entry.id   AF-A0A4R2CR13-F1
#
_cell.length_a   1.000
_cell.length_b   1.000
_cell.length_c   1.000
_cell.angle_alpha   90.00
_cell.angle_beta   90.00
_cell.angle_gamma   90.00
#
_symmetry.space_group_name_H-M   'P 1'
#
loop_
_entity.id
_entity.type
_entity.pdbx_description
1 polymer ?
#
loop_
_entity_poly.entity_id
_entity_poly.type
_entity_poly.pdbx_seq_one_letter_code
_entity_poly.pdbx_strand_id
1 'polypeptide(L)'
;MPRVSSQETVESALRMSDQGVSDRVNADIHGAAIKTIRKWRRLYQRQGLPRLGSGYPATHCPRCDEADLNGSAYAHLLGWYLGDGHTADARRGVYVLSISNDPKYSGLSDEIAATMRLVKPTGSPCKRGGQATRIEVRWKHWPCLFPQHGPGRKHLRKIELADWQQEIVARYPDRLLRGLFHSDGCRVTNWTTRELKSGEIKRYEYLRYVFANESEDIIGILTAALDLLEIPWRRPRRNMVAVSQRAGVEALDGFVGPKS
;
A
#
# COMPACT_ATOMS: atom_id res chain seq x y z
N MET A 1 -5.03 50.33 -14.24
CA MET A 1 -6.19 49.83 -13.47
C MET A 1 -6.09 48.31 -13.34
N PRO A 2 -6.04 47.74 -12.13
CA PRO A 2 -6.11 46.29 -11.98
C PRO A 2 -7.50 45.83 -12.44
N ARG A 3 -7.56 45.04 -13.51
CA ARG A 3 -8.79 44.35 -13.90
C ARG A 3 -9.11 43.33 -12.80
N VAL A 4 -10.02 43.70 -11.90
CA VAL A 4 -10.58 42.76 -10.93
C VAL A 4 -11.54 41.89 -11.71
N SER A 5 -11.15 40.63 -11.96
CA SER A 5 -12.07 39.67 -12.59
C SER A 5 -13.18 39.32 -11.62
N SER A 6 -14.41 39.20 -12.12
CA SER A 6 -15.55 38.78 -11.31
C SER A 6 -15.30 37.39 -10.72
N GLN A 7 -15.85 37.14 -9.54
CA GLN A 7 -15.71 35.85 -8.86
C GLN A 7 -16.25 34.70 -9.72
N GLU A 8 -17.36 34.92 -10.41
CA GLU A 8 -17.95 33.98 -11.37
C GLU A 8 -17.00 33.61 -12.52
N THR A 9 -16.24 34.58 -13.05
CA THR A 9 -15.21 34.33 -14.08
C THR A 9 -14.08 33.46 -13.53
N VAL A 10 -13.65 33.72 -12.30
CA VAL A 10 -12.60 32.94 -11.63
C VAL A 10 -13.08 31.51 -11.40
N GLU A 11 -14.30 31.32 -10.92
CA GLU A 11 -14.89 30.00 -10.65
C GLU A 11 -15.10 29.19 -11.94
N SER A 12 -15.59 29.81 -13.01
CA SER A 12 -15.73 29.16 -14.31
C SER A 12 -14.38 28.74 -14.89
N ALA A 13 -13.37 29.62 -14.83
CA ALA A 13 -12.02 29.33 -15.29
C ALA A 13 -11.36 28.19 -14.49
N LEU A 14 -11.60 28.13 -13.19
CA LEU A 14 -11.12 27.02 -12.37
C LEU A 14 -11.79 25.72 -12.78
N ARG A 15 -13.12 25.69 -12.96
CA ARG A 15 -13.88 24.52 -13.42
C ARG A 15 -13.36 23.94 -14.74
N MET A 16 -13.04 24.80 -15.72
CA MET A 16 -12.47 24.35 -16.98
C MET A 16 -11.05 23.77 -16.84
N SER A 17 -10.20 24.39 -15.99
CA SER A 17 -8.85 23.85 -15.69
C SER A 17 -8.93 22.44 -15.10
N ASP A 18 -9.98 22.24 -14.32
CA ASP A 18 -10.29 21.05 -13.54
C ASP A 18 -10.87 19.92 -14.42
N GLN A 19 -11.54 20.27 -15.52
CA GLN A 19 -11.96 19.39 -16.62
C GLN A 19 -10.82 19.07 -17.61
N GLY A 20 -9.58 19.49 -17.33
CA GLY A 20 -8.42 19.22 -18.17
C GLY A 20 -8.27 20.14 -19.38
N VAL A 21 -9.05 21.23 -19.46
CA VAL A 21 -8.89 22.24 -20.51
C VAL A 21 -7.53 22.92 -20.34
N SER A 22 -6.77 23.03 -21.42
CA SER A 22 -5.46 23.67 -21.39
C SER A 22 -5.53 25.12 -20.92
N ASP A 23 -4.51 25.59 -20.20
CA ASP A 23 -4.46 26.98 -19.70
C ASP A 23 -4.62 28.02 -20.83
N ARG A 24 -4.21 27.66 -22.07
CA ARG A 24 -4.33 28.53 -23.25
C ARG A 24 -5.78 28.65 -23.71
N VAL A 25 -6.46 27.52 -23.90
CA VAL A 25 -7.89 27.51 -24.29
C VAL A 25 -8.75 28.17 -23.21
N ASN A 26 -8.44 27.92 -21.95
CA ASN A 26 -9.10 28.53 -20.81
C ASN A 26 -8.91 30.06 -20.78
N ALA A 27 -7.69 30.53 -21.00
CA ALA A 27 -7.36 31.95 -21.12
C ALA A 27 -8.15 32.64 -22.25
N ASP A 28 -8.23 32.00 -23.41
CA ASP A 28 -8.96 32.52 -24.57
C ASP A 28 -10.46 32.63 -24.29
N ILE A 29 -11.07 31.59 -23.68
CA ILE A 29 -12.50 31.57 -23.33
C ILE A 29 -12.86 32.65 -22.30
N HIS A 30 -11.99 32.86 -21.31
CA HIS A 30 -12.26 33.80 -20.21
C HIS A 30 -11.70 35.21 -20.44
N GLY A 31 -11.17 35.50 -21.64
CA GLY A 31 -10.56 36.80 -21.94
C GLY A 31 -9.44 37.18 -20.95
N ALA A 32 -8.75 36.18 -20.41
CA ALA A 32 -7.77 36.33 -19.34
C ALA A 32 -6.38 35.95 -19.86
N ALA A 33 -5.32 36.52 -19.29
CA ALA A 33 -3.98 36.05 -19.61
C ALA A 33 -3.73 34.65 -19.02
N ILE A 34 -2.98 33.79 -19.71
CA ILE A 34 -2.55 32.46 -19.21
C ILE A 34 -1.94 32.54 -17.79
N LYS A 35 -1.13 33.58 -17.54
CA LYS A 35 -0.52 33.83 -16.22
C LYS A 35 -1.57 34.06 -15.12
N THR A 36 -2.72 34.62 -15.47
CA THR A 36 -3.83 34.91 -14.57
C THR A 36 -4.57 33.63 -14.20
N ILE A 37 -4.87 32.76 -15.18
CA ILE A 37 -5.42 31.41 -14.93
C ILE A 37 -4.51 30.62 -13.97
N ARG A 38 -3.20 30.60 -14.23
CA ARG A 38 -2.20 29.97 -13.35
C ARG A 38 -2.12 30.60 -11.97
N LYS A 39 -2.37 31.91 -11.85
CA LYS A 39 -2.38 32.63 -10.57
C LYS A 39 -3.61 32.24 -9.76
N TRP A 40 -4.80 32.20 -10.36
CA TRP A 40 -6.03 31.74 -9.71
C TRP A 40 -5.90 30.30 -9.23
N ARG A 41 -5.41 29.38 -10.08
CA ARG A 41 -5.13 27.99 -9.69
C ARG A 41 -4.20 27.90 -8.46
N ARG A 42 -3.13 28.71 -8.43
CA ARG A 42 -2.18 28.74 -7.30
C ARG A 42 -2.75 29.37 -6.03
N LEU A 43 -3.56 30.42 -6.15
CA LEU A 43 -4.20 31.08 -5.00
C LEU A 43 -5.26 30.19 -4.36
N TYR A 44 -6.12 29.56 -5.16
CA TYR A 44 -7.10 28.57 -4.66
C TYR A 44 -6.41 27.36 -4.02
N GLN A 45 -5.31 26.86 -4.61
CA GLN A 45 -4.48 25.83 -3.97
C GLN A 45 -3.86 26.28 -2.65
N ARG A 46 -3.58 27.57 -2.45
CA ARG A 46 -3.01 28.12 -1.20
C ARG A 46 -4.07 28.37 -0.13
N GLN A 47 -5.27 28.76 -0.53
CA GLN A 47 -6.39 29.07 0.37
C GLN A 47 -7.14 27.81 0.86
N GLY A 48 -6.81 26.63 0.35
CA GLY A 48 -7.37 25.36 0.85
C GLY A 48 -8.85 25.16 0.51
N LEU A 49 -9.42 26.03 -0.33
CA LEU A 49 -10.79 25.88 -0.84
C LEU A 49 -10.90 24.58 -1.64
N PRO A 50 -11.96 23.79 -1.43
CA PRO A 50 -12.19 22.57 -2.21
C PRO A 50 -12.21 22.95 -3.69
N ARG A 51 -11.42 22.22 -4.50
CA ARG A 51 -11.59 22.30 -5.94
C ARG A 51 -12.93 21.64 -6.28
N LEU A 52 -13.97 22.46 -6.44
CA LEU A 52 -15.18 22.06 -7.15
C LEU A 52 -14.79 21.87 -8.62
N GLY A 53 -14.21 20.71 -8.92
CA GLY A 53 -13.91 20.33 -10.29
C GLY A 53 -12.69 19.48 -10.55
N SER A 54 -11.73 19.23 -9.64
CA SER A 54 -10.67 18.26 -9.97
C SER A 54 -11.40 16.95 -10.30
N GLY A 55 -11.44 16.56 -11.58
CA GLY A 55 -12.50 15.74 -12.18
C GLY A 55 -12.61 14.30 -11.71
N TYR A 56 -12.14 14.02 -10.49
CA TYR A 56 -12.43 12.82 -9.74
C TYR A 56 -13.00 13.24 -8.40
N PRO A 57 -14.17 12.71 -7.99
CA PRO A 57 -14.65 12.91 -6.62
C PRO A 57 -13.51 12.59 -5.64
N ALA A 58 -13.39 13.34 -4.55
CA ALA A 58 -12.43 12.98 -3.51
C ALA A 58 -12.69 11.51 -3.16
N THR A 59 -11.63 10.69 -3.07
CA THR A 59 -11.83 9.34 -2.55
C THR A 59 -12.40 9.51 -1.15
N HIS A 60 -13.67 9.14 -0.98
CA HIS A 60 -14.34 9.16 0.31
C HIS A 60 -13.65 8.16 1.22
N CYS A 61 -13.49 8.54 2.48
CA CYS A 61 -12.86 7.67 3.45
C CYS A 61 -13.87 6.61 3.90
N PRO A 62 -13.56 5.32 3.80
CA PRO A 62 -14.42 4.26 4.33
C PRO A 62 -14.71 4.36 5.82
N ARG A 63 -13.91 5.13 6.55
CA ARG A 63 -14.05 5.31 8.00
C ARG A 63 -14.74 6.61 8.40
N CYS A 64 -14.61 7.67 7.60
CA CYS A 64 -15.21 8.97 7.92
C CYS A 64 -16.52 9.20 7.17
N ASP A 65 -16.66 8.62 5.99
CA ASP A 65 -17.75 8.88 5.05
C ASP A 65 -18.56 7.60 4.73
N GLU A 66 -18.31 6.49 5.46
CA GLU A 66 -18.94 5.17 5.25
C GLU A 66 -18.85 4.65 3.80
N ALA A 67 -17.82 5.07 3.08
CA ALA A 67 -17.60 4.63 1.70
C ALA A 67 -17.14 3.17 1.60
N ASP A 68 -17.38 2.56 0.44
CA ASP A 68 -16.92 1.20 0.18
C ASP A 68 -15.39 1.09 0.19
N LEU A 69 -14.89 0.05 0.85
CA LEU A 69 -13.49 -0.35 0.83
C LEU A 69 -13.35 -1.68 0.10
N ASN A 70 -12.46 -1.76 -0.89
CA ASN A 70 -12.06 -3.04 -1.45
C ASN A 70 -11.27 -3.84 -0.41
N GLY A 71 -11.95 -4.72 0.32
CA GLY A 71 -11.37 -5.49 1.44
C GLY A 71 -10.20 -6.38 1.02
N SER A 72 -10.27 -7.02 -0.14
CA SER A 72 -9.20 -7.87 -0.67
C SER A 72 -7.93 -7.06 -0.97
N ALA A 73 -8.08 -5.93 -1.67
CA ALA A 73 -6.96 -5.03 -1.94
C ALA A 73 -6.41 -4.39 -0.66
N TYR A 74 -7.29 -4.06 0.28
CA TYR A 74 -6.87 -3.53 1.58
C TYR A 74 -6.08 -4.56 2.39
N ALA A 75 -6.52 -5.81 2.49
CA ALA A 75 -5.79 -6.88 3.17
C ALA A 75 -4.40 -7.08 2.56
N HIS A 76 -4.30 -7.08 1.22
CA HIS A 76 -3.02 -7.14 0.55
C HIS A 76 -2.11 -5.95 0.87
N LEU A 77 -2.66 -4.73 0.80
CA LEU A 77 -1.93 -3.51 1.12
C LEU A 77 -1.51 -3.45 2.59
N LEU A 78 -2.33 -4.00 3.49
CA LEU A 78 -2.03 -4.10 4.92
C LEU A 78 -0.82 -4.99 5.18
N GLY A 79 -0.71 -6.12 4.47
CA GLY A 79 0.47 -6.98 4.58
C GLY A 79 1.77 -6.24 4.20
N TRP A 80 1.75 -5.55 3.05
CA TRP A 80 2.86 -4.69 2.64
C TRP A 80 3.12 -3.54 3.63
N TYR A 81 2.07 -2.94 4.17
CA TYR A 81 2.18 -1.87 5.15
C TYR A 81 2.88 -2.35 6.43
N LEU A 82 2.53 -3.54 6.91
CA LEU A 82 3.08 -4.09 8.16
C LEU A 82 4.57 -4.44 8.03
N GLY A 83 5.03 -4.94 6.89
CA GLY A 83 6.46 -5.13 6.64
C GLY A 83 7.17 -3.84 6.21
N ASP A 84 7.21 -3.59 4.90
CA ASP A 84 8.04 -2.54 4.28
C ASP A 84 7.37 -1.16 4.16
N GLY A 85 6.11 -1.04 4.59
CA GLY A 85 5.37 0.21 4.48
C GLY A 85 5.48 1.13 5.69
N HIS A 86 5.22 2.41 5.47
CA HIS A 86 5.00 3.39 6.52
C HIS A 86 4.11 4.54 6.03
N THR A 87 3.49 5.23 6.99
CA THR A 87 2.77 6.48 6.77
C THR A 87 3.54 7.61 7.41
N ALA A 88 3.73 8.70 6.67
CA ALA A 88 4.47 9.88 7.14
C ALA A 88 3.67 11.16 6.90
N ASP A 89 3.76 12.09 7.85
CA ASP A 89 3.20 13.42 7.72
C ASP A 89 3.84 14.18 6.55
N ALA A 90 3.00 14.89 5.80
CA ALA A 90 3.40 15.86 4.80
C ALA A 90 2.72 17.21 5.06
N ARG A 91 3.03 18.19 4.21
CA ARG A 91 2.50 19.55 4.35
C ARG A 91 0.97 19.55 4.31
N ARG A 92 0.37 20.43 5.14
CA ARG A 92 -1.08 20.71 5.17
C ARG A 92 -1.93 19.52 5.63
N GLY A 93 -1.44 18.73 6.59
CA GLY A 93 -2.19 17.62 7.21
C GLY A 93 -2.50 16.49 6.22
N VAL A 94 -1.64 16.30 5.22
CA VAL A 94 -1.74 15.19 4.25
C VAL A 94 -0.73 14.14 4.66
N TYR A 95 -1.08 12.87 4.56
CA TYR A 95 -0.16 11.76 4.81
C TYR A 95 0.32 11.15 3.50
N VAL A 96 1.54 10.64 3.50
CA VAL A 96 2.09 9.80 2.44
C VAL A 96 2.14 8.37 2.95
N LEU A 97 1.43 7.46 2.30
CA LEU A 97 1.70 6.04 2.40
C LEU A 97 2.86 5.73 1.46
N SER A 98 3.91 5.10 1.98
CA SER A 98 5.11 4.73 1.26
C SER A 98 5.41 3.26 1.50
N ILE A 99 5.64 2.50 0.44
CA ILE A 99 6.05 1.09 0.49
C ILE A 99 7.35 0.96 -0.28
N SER A 100 8.36 0.42 0.37
CA SER A 100 9.66 0.17 -0.25
C SER A 100 9.71 -1.22 -0.84
N ASN A 101 10.32 -1.37 -2.00
CA ASN A 101 10.53 -2.66 -2.63
C ASN A 101 11.89 -2.68 -3.35
N ASP A 102 12.47 -3.86 -3.48
CA ASP A 102 13.73 -4.05 -4.20
C ASP A 102 13.54 -3.69 -5.69
N PRO A 103 14.41 -2.86 -6.30
CA PRO A 103 14.28 -2.47 -7.70
C PRO A 103 14.25 -3.64 -8.68
N LYS A 104 14.78 -4.81 -8.30
CA LYS A 104 14.75 -6.01 -9.14
C LYS A 104 13.35 -6.60 -9.33
N TYR A 105 12.41 -6.30 -8.42
CA TYR A 105 11.02 -6.77 -8.47
C TYR A 105 10.08 -5.67 -8.97
N SER A 106 10.24 -5.28 -10.24
CA SER A 106 9.43 -4.23 -10.85
C SER A 106 7.96 -4.63 -10.98
N GLY A 107 7.68 -5.93 -11.19
CA GLY A 107 6.33 -6.49 -11.23
C GLY A 107 5.58 -6.29 -9.92
N LEU A 108 6.19 -6.64 -8.79
CA LEU A 108 5.65 -6.33 -7.45
C LEU A 108 5.44 -4.83 -7.25
N SER A 109 6.30 -3.98 -7.79
CA SER A 109 6.13 -2.52 -7.70
C SER A 109 4.91 -2.02 -8.49
N ASP A 110 4.58 -2.63 -9.63
CA ASP A 110 3.34 -2.39 -10.36
C ASP A 110 2.12 -2.90 -9.60
N GLU A 111 2.22 -4.08 -9.01
CA GLU A 111 1.15 -4.67 -8.22
C GLU A 111 0.81 -3.83 -6.98
N ILE A 112 1.83 -3.35 -6.25
CA ILE A 112 1.63 -2.45 -5.11
C ILE A 112 0.91 -1.18 -5.57
N ALA A 113 1.33 -0.59 -6.69
CA ALA A 113 0.67 0.60 -7.24
C ALA A 113 -0.79 0.32 -7.65
N ALA A 114 -1.07 -0.83 -8.27
CA ALA A 114 -2.43 -1.24 -8.62
C ALA A 114 -3.28 -1.45 -7.35
N THR A 115 -2.75 -2.11 -6.33
CA THR A 115 -3.42 -2.33 -5.04
C THR A 115 -3.75 -1.00 -4.35
N MET A 116 -2.81 -0.05 -4.34
CA MET A 116 -3.06 1.28 -3.81
C MET A 116 -4.15 2.04 -4.57
N ARG A 117 -4.30 1.84 -5.88
CA ARG A 117 -5.42 2.43 -6.66
C ARG A 117 -6.74 1.77 -6.30
N LEU A 118 -6.79 0.47 -6.03
CA LEU A 118 -8.03 -0.18 -5.60
C LEU A 118 -8.50 0.32 -4.22
N VAL A 119 -7.57 0.59 -3.30
CA VAL A 119 -7.87 1.14 -1.97
C VAL A 119 -8.17 2.64 -2.05
N LYS A 120 -7.47 3.38 -2.91
CA LYS A 120 -7.70 4.80 -3.17
C LYS A 120 -7.91 5.03 -4.67
N PRO A 121 -9.14 4.86 -5.20
CA PRO A 121 -9.45 4.96 -6.63
C PRO A 121 -8.96 6.23 -7.31
N THR A 122 -9.04 7.37 -6.61
CA THR A 122 -8.63 8.67 -7.16
C THR A 122 -7.18 9.01 -6.78
N GLY A 123 -6.43 8.01 -6.32
CA GLY A 123 -5.01 8.07 -6.04
C GLY A 123 -4.17 7.89 -7.29
N SER A 124 -3.04 8.60 -7.34
CA SER A 124 -2.01 8.39 -8.37
C SER A 124 -0.72 7.95 -7.68
N PRO A 125 -0.51 6.63 -7.49
CA PRO A 125 0.74 6.12 -6.96
C PRO A 125 1.93 6.55 -7.82
N CYS A 126 2.93 7.13 -7.16
CA CYS A 126 4.17 7.52 -7.79
C CYS A 126 5.26 6.53 -7.38
N LYS A 127 5.96 5.96 -8.35
CA LYS A 127 7.19 5.20 -8.11
C LYS A 127 8.36 6.16 -8.07
N ARG A 128 9.19 6.08 -7.03
CA ARG A 128 10.43 6.83 -6.91
C ARG A 128 11.60 5.85 -6.87
N GLY A 129 12.53 5.99 -7.82
CA GLY A 129 13.74 5.19 -7.87
C GLY A 129 14.78 5.57 -6.80
N GLY A 130 15.82 4.76 -6.69
CA GLY A 130 16.91 4.91 -5.73
C GLY A 130 17.54 3.55 -5.43
N GLN A 131 18.13 3.38 -4.24
CA GLN A 131 18.58 2.08 -3.73
C GLN A 131 17.42 1.09 -3.56
N ALA A 132 16.21 1.60 -3.30
CA ALA A 132 14.95 0.88 -3.31
C ALA A 132 13.91 1.65 -4.12
N THR A 133 12.99 0.93 -4.76
CA THR A 133 11.82 1.53 -5.41
C THR A 133 10.79 1.83 -4.34
N ARG A 134 10.46 3.11 -4.15
CA ARG A 134 9.38 3.52 -3.23
C ARG A 134 8.11 3.81 -4.01
N ILE A 135 7.01 3.16 -3.64
CA ILE A 135 5.69 3.40 -4.19
C ILE A 135 4.93 4.26 -3.19
N GLU A 136 4.54 5.46 -3.60
CA GLU A 136 3.98 6.45 -2.70
C GLU A 136 2.64 7.02 -3.18
N VAL A 137 1.67 7.13 -2.26
CA VAL A 137 0.38 7.76 -2.51
C VAL A 137 0.03 8.71 -1.38
N ARG A 138 -0.51 9.88 -1.72
CA ARG A 138 -0.91 10.90 -0.74
C ARG A 138 -2.41 10.84 -0.47
N TRP A 139 -2.76 10.90 0.80
CA TRP A 139 -4.16 11.04 1.25
C TRP A 139 -4.22 11.50 2.70
N LYS A 140 -5.25 12.29 3.06
CA LYS A 140 -5.45 12.71 4.45
C LYS A 140 -5.89 11.54 5.35
N HIS A 141 -6.56 10.54 4.79
CA HIS A 141 -7.19 9.46 5.56
C HIS A 141 -6.36 8.17 5.62
N TRP A 142 -5.08 8.20 5.23
CA TRP A 142 -4.22 7.04 5.47
C TRP A 142 -4.16 6.62 6.94
N PRO A 143 -4.10 7.52 7.94
CA PRO A 143 -4.19 7.14 9.35
C PRO A 143 -5.52 6.47 9.73
N CYS A 144 -6.61 6.81 9.04
CA CYS A 144 -7.90 6.16 9.29
C CYS A 144 -7.89 4.70 8.85
N LEU A 145 -7.18 4.38 7.75
CA LEU A 145 -7.04 3.00 7.25
C LEU A 145 -5.86 2.24 7.88
N PHE A 146 -4.85 2.95 8.38
CA PHE A 146 -3.70 2.37 9.05
C PHE A 146 -3.56 3.00 10.45
N PRO A 147 -4.47 2.68 11.38
CA PRO A 147 -4.42 3.22 12.75
C PRO A 147 -3.18 2.76 13.51
N GLN A 148 -2.45 1.76 12.99
CA GLN A 148 -1.12 1.34 13.42
C GLN A 148 -0.04 2.40 13.18
N HIS A 149 -0.34 3.54 12.55
CA HIS A 149 0.58 4.66 12.40
C HIS A 149 0.95 5.28 13.76
N GLY A 150 2.18 5.79 13.89
CA GLY A 150 2.65 6.43 15.11
C GLY A 150 4.15 6.73 15.07
N PRO A 151 4.66 7.54 16.02
CA PRO A 151 6.06 7.97 16.04
C PRO A 151 7.03 6.84 16.39
N GLY A 152 8.25 6.89 15.85
CA GLY A 152 9.30 5.91 16.16
C GLY A 152 9.24 4.61 15.34
N ARG A 153 10.07 3.64 15.71
CA ARG A 153 10.22 2.37 14.96
C ARG A 153 8.97 1.51 15.11
N LYS A 154 8.49 0.93 14.00
CA LYS A 154 7.26 0.11 13.97
C LYS A 154 7.28 -1.06 14.96
N HIS A 155 8.37 -1.82 15.02
CA HIS A 155 8.51 -2.97 15.91
C HIS A 155 8.63 -2.63 17.40
N LEU A 156 8.82 -1.36 17.76
CA LEU A 156 8.84 -0.89 19.15
C LEU A 156 7.47 -0.40 19.62
N ARG A 157 6.48 -0.38 18.73
CA ARG A 157 5.12 0.07 19.02
C ARG A 157 4.21 -1.15 19.12
N LYS A 158 3.13 -0.97 19.90
CA LYS A 158 2.02 -1.92 19.89
C LYS A 158 1.30 -1.83 18.54
N ILE A 159 1.10 -2.96 17.88
CA ILE A 159 0.47 -3.07 16.56
C ILE A 159 -0.75 -3.99 16.67
N GLU A 160 -1.92 -3.42 16.86
CA GLU A 160 -3.17 -4.17 16.94
C GLU A 160 -4.04 -3.88 15.73
N LEU A 161 -4.71 -4.91 15.22
CA LEU A 161 -5.75 -4.74 14.20
C LEU A 161 -7.03 -4.28 14.89
N ALA A 162 -7.61 -3.18 14.42
CA ALA A 162 -8.96 -2.78 14.83
C ALA A 162 -9.99 -3.85 14.39
N ASP A 163 -11.13 -3.93 15.06
CA ASP A 163 -12.13 -4.98 14.82
C ASP A 163 -12.52 -5.12 13.33
N TRP A 164 -12.75 -4.00 12.66
CA TRP A 164 -13.04 -3.98 11.22
C TRP A 164 -11.88 -4.47 10.34
N GLN A 165 -10.62 -4.28 10.76
CA GLN A 165 -9.46 -4.83 10.06
C GLN A 165 -9.40 -6.34 10.26
N GLN A 166 -9.73 -6.82 11.45
CA GLN A 166 -9.80 -8.26 11.74
C GLN A 166 -10.85 -8.95 10.87
N GLU A 167 -12.04 -8.35 10.70
CA GLU A 167 -13.08 -8.87 9.81
C GLU A 167 -12.59 -8.99 8.35
N ILE A 168 -11.92 -7.95 7.84
CA ILE A 168 -11.39 -7.97 6.47
C ILE A 168 -10.28 -9.02 6.34
N VAL A 169 -9.37 -9.09 7.30
CA VAL A 169 -8.28 -10.07 7.31
C VAL A 169 -8.82 -11.49 7.42
N ALA A 170 -9.85 -11.74 8.23
CA ALA A 170 -10.49 -13.04 8.33
C ALA A 170 -11.16 -13.47 7.02
N ARG A 171 -11.66 -12.50 6.24
CA ARG A 171 -12.26 -12.77 4.93
C ARG A 171 -11.24 -12.95 3.81
N TYR A 172 -10.08 -12.31 3.90
CA TYR A 172 -9.02 -12.34 2.88
C TYR A 172 -7.62 -12.64 3.47
N PRO A 173 -7.46 -13.76 4.21
CA PRO A 173 -6.19 -14.08 4.87
C PRO A 173 -5.08 -14.36 3.85
N ASP A 174 -5.42 -14.95 2.69
CA ASP A 174 -4.52 -15.20 1.56
C ASP A 174 -3.85 -13.91 1.07
N ARG A 175 -4.63 -12.83 0.98
CA ARG A 175 -4.15 -11.52 0.51
C ARG A 175 -3.24 -10.85 1.52
N LEU A 176 -3.59 -10.92 2.81
CA LEU A 176 -2.72 -10.44 3.87
C LEU A 176 -1.36 -11.17 3.84
N LEU A 177 -1.40 -12.51 3.80
CA LEU A 177 -0.20 -13.35 3.78
C LEU A 177 0.67 -13.06 2.56
N ARG A 178 0.08 -12.85 1.37
CA ARG A 178 0.83 -12.46 0.18
C ARG A 178 1.63 -11.19 0.42
N GLY A 179 1.00 -10.15 0.98
CA GLY A 179 1.69 -8.89 1.27
C GLY A 179 2.82 -9.06 2.29
N LEU A 180 2.57 -9.79 3.38
CA LEU A 180 3.57 -10.04 4.44
C LEU A 180 4.76 -10.87 3.94
N PHE A 181 4.52 -11.94 3.18
CA PHE A 181 5.59 -12.77 2.62
C PHE A 181 6.34 -12.06 1.50
N HIS A 182 5.70 -11.17 0.74
CA HIS A 182 6.40 -10.40 -0.28
C HIS A 182 7.25 -9.26 0.31
N SER A 183 6.87 -8.68 1.44
CA SER A 183 7.72 -7.73 2.16
C SER A 183 8.86 -8.44 2.91
N ASP A 184 8.53 -9.08 4.04
CA ASP A 184 9.52 -9.59 5.01
C ASP A 184 9.71 -11.11 4.92
N GLY A 185 9.06 -11.74 3.95
CA GLY A 185 9.19 -13.16 3.70
C GLY A 185 10.22 -13.51 2.63
N CYS A 186 10.61 -14.77 2.65
CA CYS A 186 11.43 -15.40 1.64
C CYS A 186 10.93 -16.81 1.35
N ARG A 187 10.95 -17.18 0.07
CA ARG A 187 10.72 -18.55 -0.40
C ARG A 187 12.07 -19.14 -0.79
N VAL A 188 12.51 -20.14 -0.06
CA VAL A 188 13.85 -20.73 -0.21
C VAL A 188 13.78 -22.23 -0.47
N THR A 189 14.68 -22.72 -1.32
CA THR A 189 14.95 -24.15 -1.43
C THR A 189 15.98 -24.51 -0.37
N ASN A 190 15.56 -25.28 0.63
CA ASN A 190 16.48 -25.86 1.61
C ASN A 190 16.91 -27.25 1.12
N TRP A 191 18.11 -27.68 1.49
CA TRP A 191 18.59 -29.02 1.16
C TRP A 191 19.21 -29.70 2.39
N THR A 192 19.10 -31.02 2.44
CA THR A 192 19.73 -31.85 3.45
C THR A 192 20.22 -33.14 2.82
N THR A 193 21.24 -33.76 3.39
CA THR A 193 21.73 -35.07 2.96
C THR A 193 21.36 -36.11 4.00
N ARG A 194 20.93 -37.29 3.54
CA ARG A 194 20.70 -38.45 4.39
C ARG A 194 21.37 -39.65 3.78
N GLU A 195 22.17 -40.33 4.59
CA GLU A 195 22.77 -41.60 4.24
C GLU A 195 21.69 -42.69 4.24
N LEU A 196 21.59 -43.42 3.13
CA LEU A 196 20.68 -44.53 2.96
C LEU A 196 21.30 -45.80 3.56
N LYS A 197 20.47 -46.82 3.83
CA LYS A 197 20.96 -48.12 4.33
C LYS A 197 21.97 -48.80 3.38
N SER A 198 22.02 -48.37 2.12
CA SER A 198 22.97 -48.81 1.10
C SER A 198 24.34 -48.12 1.17
N GLY A 199 24.54 -47.14 2.06
CA GLY A 199 25.74 -46.29 2.12
C GLY A 199 25.73 -45.12 1.11
N GLU A 200 24.69 -45.00 0.29
CA GLU A 200 24.54 -43.88 -0.65
C GLU A 200 24.07 -42.61 0.09
N ILE A 201 24.73 -41.47 -0.17
CA ILE A 201 24.29 -40.17 0.35
C ILE A 201 23.26 -39.58 -0.60
N LYS A 202 22.00 -39.51 -0.17
CA LYS A 202 20.93 -38.89 -0.94
C LYS A 202 20.68 -37.46 -0.48
N ARG A 203 20.75 -36.51 -1.42
CA ARG A 203 20.34 -35.11 -1.21
C ARG A 203 18.83 -34.98 -1.38
N TYR A 204 18.20 -34.35 -0.40
CA TYR A 204 16.78 -34.02 -0.39
C TYR A 204 16.62 -32.51 -0.42
N GLU A 205 15.81 -32.02 -1.34
CA GLU A 205 15.48 -30.61 -1.46
C GLU A 205 14.03 -30.39 -1.07
N TYR A 206 13.79 -29.36 -0.26
CA TYR A 206 12.46 -29.00 0.20
C TYR A 206 12.30 -27.49 0.14
N LEU A 207 11.22 -27.06 -0.50
CA LEU A 207 10.82 -25.66 -0.50
C LEU A 207 10.27 -25.27 0.88
N ARG A 208 10.55 -24.04 1.29
CA ARG A 208 10.09 -23.48 2.55
C ARG A 208 9.79 -22.00 2.38
N TYR A 209 8.72 -21.55 3.00
CA TYR A 209 8.49 -20.14 3.26
C TYR A 209 9.02 -19.78 4.65
N VAL A 210 9.74 -18.67 4.74
CA VAL A 210 10.23 -18.08 5.98
C VAL A 210 9.76 -16.64 6.05
N PHE A 211 9.28 -16.21 7.20
CA PHE A 211 8.95 -14.82 7.50
C PHE A 211 9.74 -14.39 8.73
N ALA A 212 10.37 -13.21 8.67
CA ALA A 212 11.15 -12.68 9.78
C ALA A 212 10.74 -11.24 10.11
N ASN A 213 10.35 -10.99 11.35
CA ASN A 213 9.98 -9.64 11.80
C ASN A 213 10.26 -9.48 13.31
N GLU A 214 10.68 -8.29 13.73
CA GLU A 214 11.00 -8.02 15.14
C GLU A 214 9.76 -7.73 16.02
N SER A 215 8.64 -7.38 15.40
CA SER A 215 7.38 -7.15 16.09
C SER A 215 6.69 -8.48 16.39
N GLU A 216 6.50 -8.75 17.67
CA GLU A 216 5.72 -9.90 18.14
C GLU A 216 4.28 -9.83 17.63
N ASP A 217 3.70 -8.62 17.61
CA ASP A 217 2.34 -8.39 17.16
C ASP A 217 2.17 -8.70 15.66
N ILE A 218 3.12 -8.28 14.81
CA ILE A 218 3.09 -8.60 13.37
C ILE A 218 3.27 -10.10 13.14
N ILE A 219 4.12 -10.76 13.93
CA ILE A 219 4.22 -12.23 13.92
C ILE A 219 2.88 -12.85 14.29
N GLY A 220 2.22 -12.36 15.35
CA GLY A 220 0.90 -12.83 15.77
C GLY A 220 -0.16 -12.68 14.68
N ILE A 221 -0.18 -11.53 13.98
CA ILE A 221 -1.07 -11.27 12.85
C ILE A 221 -0.80 -12.27 11.71
N LEU A 222 0.46 -12.52 11.37
CA LEU A 222 0.83 -13.51 10.35
C LEU A 222 0.36 -14.92 10.75
N THR A 223 0.66 -15.35 11.97
CA THR A 223 0.35 -16.72 12.43
C THR A 223 -1.15 -16.94 12.52
N ALA A 224 -1.92 -15.95 12.99
CA ALA A 224 -3.38 -16.03 12.99
C ALA A 224 -3.95 -16.19 11.57
N ALA A 225 -3.39 -15.48 10.58
CA ALA A 225 -3.80 -15.64 9.18
C ALA A 225 -3.41 -16.99 8.58
N LEU A 226 -2.27 -17.58 8.99
CA LEU A 226 -1.90 -18.95 8.64
C LEU A 226 -2.86 -19.97 9.27
N ASP A 227 -3.24 -19.77 10.53
CA ASP A 227 -4.15 -20.65 11.27
C ASP A 227 -5.56 -20.65 10.66
N LEU A 228 -6.05 -19.49 10.20
CA LEU A 228 -7.33 -19.37 9.47
C LEU A 228 -7.38 -20.20 8.18
N LEU A 229 -6.22 -20.42 7.55
CA LEU A 229 -6.08 -21.22 6.34
C LEU A 229 -5.62 -22.66 6.65
N GLU A 230 -5.56 -23.03 7.93
CA GLU A 230 -5.08 -24.33 8.41
C GLU A 230 -3.67 -24.67 7.91
N ILE A 231 -2.82 -23.66 7.66
CA ILE A 231 -1.46 -23.84 7.15
C ILE A 231 -0.50 -24.06 8.33
N PRO A 232 0.07 -25.27 8.49
CA PRO A 232 0.89 -25.54 9.66
C PRO A 232 2.24 -24.81 9.58
N TRP A 233 2.56 -24.07 10.63
CA TRP A 233 3.81 -23.33 10.75
C TRP A 233 4.61 -23.74 11.99
N ARG A 234 5.89 -23.38 11.98
CA ARG A 234 6.81 -23.54 13.12
C ARG A 234 7.51 -22.23 13.38
N ARG A 235 7.91 -22.02 14.63
CA ARG A 235 8.65 -20.83 15.06
C ARG A 235 10.07 -21.21 15.48
N PRO A 236 11.01 -21.36 14.52
CA PRO A 236 12.38 -21.80 14.82
C PRO A 236 13.16 -20.79 15.69
N ARG A 237 12.77 -19.52 15.68
CA ARG A 237 13.35 -18.45 16.50
C ARG A 237 12.25 -17.48 16.92
N ARG A 238 12.50 -16.68 17.95
CA ARG A 238 11.57 -15.64 18.41
C ARG A 238 11.06 -14.79 17.24
N ASN A 239 11.93 -14.23 16.42
CA ASN A 239 11.56 -13.30 15.35
C ASN A 239 11.27 -13.99 13.99
N MET A 240 11.04 -15.31 13.96
CA MET A 240 10.96 -16.05 12.70
C MET A 240 9.89 -17.14 12.69
N VAL A 241 9.07 -17.14 11.64
CA VAL A 241 8.06 -18.17 11.33
C VAL A 241 8.47 -18.91 10.06
N ALA A 242 8.28 -20.23 10.03
CA ALA A 242 8.61 -21.08 8.90
C ALA A 242 7.47 -22.05 8.55
N VAL A 243 7.11 -22.11 7.28
CA VAL A 243 6.16 -23.07 6.70
C VAL A 243 6.95 -24.03 5.81
N SER A 244 6.99 -25.29 6.22
CA SER A 244 7.84 -26.33 5.59
C SER A 244 7.09 -27.59 5.18
N GLN A 245 5.84 -27.73 5.62
CA GLN A 245 5.04 -28.88 5.22
C GLN A 245 4.63 -28.70 3.76
N ARG A 246 4.73 -29.78 2.97
CA ARG A 246 4.51 -29.72 1.53
C ARG A 246 3.16 -29.09 1.17
N ALA A 247 2.07 -29.52 1.81
CA ALA A 247 0.74 -28.97 1.58
C ALA A 247 0.65 -27.47 1.90
N GLY A 248 1.27 -27.02 2.99
CA GLY A 248 1.31 -25.60 3.34
C GLY A 248 2.13 -24.75 2.37
N VAL A 249 3.23 -25.31 1.86
CA VAL A 249 4.05 -24.64 0.83
C VAL A 249 3.29 -24.58 -0.50
N GLU A 250 2.62 -25.65 -0.91
CA GLU A 250 1.77 -25.69 -2.11
C GLU A 250 0.62 -24.69 -2.00
N ALA A 251 -0.02 -24.57 -0.84
CA ALA A 251 -1.03 -23.56 -0.58
C ALA A 251 -0.48 -22.14 -0.76
N LEU A 252 0.64 -21.81 -0.10
CA LEU A 252 1.30 -20.51 -0.24
C LEU A 252 1.77 -20.23 -1.66
N ASP A 253 2.25 -21.23 -2.40
CA ASP A 253 2.62 -21.08 -3.81
C ASP A 253 1.41 -20.66 -4.66
N GLY A 254 0.22 -21.16 -4.34
CA GLY A 254 -1.02 -20.85 -5.07
C GLY A 254 -1.47 -19.40 -4.99
N PHE A 255 -1.20 -18.69 -3.88
CA PHE A 255 -1.67 -17.31 -3.69
C PHE A 255 -0.58 -16.28 -3.35
N VAL A 256 0.56 -16.69 -2.78
CA VAL A 256 1.72 -15.81 -2.60
C VAL A 256 2.59 -15.83 -3.85
N GLY A 257 2.97 -17.03 -4.28
CA GLY A 257 3.87 -17.25 -5.42
C GLY A 257 5.29 -16.71 -5.22
N PRO A 258 6.17 -16.87 -6.22
CA PRO A 258 7.53 -16.32 -6.19
C PRO A 258 7.51 -14.79 -6.29
N LYS A 259 8.57 -14.13 -5.78
CA LYS A 259 8.77 -12.69 -5.98
C LYS A 259 9.17 -12.44 -7.44
N SER A 260 8.42 -11.58 -8.14
CA SER A 260 8.65 -11.21 -9.56
C SER A 260 8.55 -9.71 -9.79
#